data_AF-A0A7S3MLT4-F1
#
_entry.id   AF-A0A7S3MLT4-F1
#
_cell.length_a   1.000
_cell.length_b   1.000
_cell.length_c   1.000
_cell.angle_alpha   90.00
_cell.angle_beta   90.00
_cell.angle_gamma   90.00
#
_symmetry.space_group_name_H-M   'P 1'
#
loop_
_entity.id
_entity.type
_entity.pdbx_description
1 polymer ?
#
loop_
_entity_poly.entity_id
_entity_poly.type
_entity_poly.pdbx_seq_one_letter_code
_entity_poly.pdbx_strand_id
1 'polypeptide(L)'
;MTKHFAELGQLSSRMADEDFKAAETANKELFIKFMFHLADISNPTKPWDLCRLWTDLLFVEFFAQGDLEKLHEFQVSQFFDRKTTNIAKSQIGFIDFIVKPAYTQVVKVFPELQHLIGSLEHNKEQWTSLFDDYEVQMQ
;
A
#
# COMPACT_ATOMS: atom_id res chain seq x y z
N MET A 1 9.87 1.09 -0.02
CA MET A 1 9.02 2.29 0.22
C MET A 1 9.67 3.63 -0.13
N THR A 2 10.90 3.96 0.30
CA THR A 2 11.52 5.29 0.05
C THR A 2 11.57 5.71 -1.43
N LYS A 3 11.72 4.75 -2.35
CA LYS A 3 11.80 5.02 -3.80
C LYS A 3 10.45 4.94 -4.52
N HIS A 4 9.37 4.59 -3.82
CA HIS A 4 8.08 4.25 -4.44
C HIS A 4 7.57 5.35 -5.40
N PHE A 5 7.54 6.61 -4.94
CA PHE A 5 7.06 7.72 -5.77
C PHE A 5 8.00 8.06 -6.92
N ALA A 6 9.31 7.90 -6.73
CA ALA A 6 10.29 8.11 -7.80
C ALA A 6 10.13 7.03 -8.88
N GLU A 7 9.98 5.77 -8.49
CA GLU A 7 9.77 4.63 -9.41
C GLU A 7 8.43 4.74 -10.14
N LEU A 8 7.35 5.09 -9.43
CA LEU A 8 6.04 5.34 -10.02
C LEU A 8 6.08 6.53 -11.00
N GLY A 9 6.77 7.61 -10.65
CA GLY A 9 6.95 8.77 -11.51
C GLY A 9 7.73 8.44 -12.78
N GLN A 10 8.83 7.69 -12.66
CA GLN A 10 9.62 7.21 -13.80
C GLN A 10 8.79 6.33 -14.72
N LEU A 11 8.04 5.37 -14.16
CA LEU A 11 7.17 4.49 -14.94
C LEU A 11 6.09 5.30 -15.67
N SER A 12 5.40 6.19 -14.94
CA SER A 12 4.32 7.01 -15.50
C SER A 12 4.83 7.92 -16.61
N SER A 13 6.01 8.51 -16.44
CA SER A 13 6.66 9.34 -17.46
C SER A 13 6.99 8.51 -18.71
N ARG A 14 7.63 7.34 -18.54
CA ARG A 14 8.00 6.48 -19.68
C ARG A 14 6.79 5.97 -20.45
N MET A 15 5.69 5.67 -19.75
CA MET A 15 4.43 5.23 -20.36
C MET A 15 3.70 6.34 -21.12
N ALA A 16 4.01 7.61 -20.84
CA ALA A 16 3.39 8.75 -21.51
C ALA A 16 4.06 9.11 -22.85
N ASP A 17 5.27 8.60 -23.11
CA ASP A 17 5.97 8.81 -24.37
C ASP A 17 5.22 8.14 -25.54
N GLU A 18 5.10 8.84 -26.67
CA GLU A 18 4.38 8.34 -27.85
C GLU A 18 5.01 7.06 -28.44
N ASP A 19 6.31 6.85 -28.23
CA ASP A 19 7.06 5.71 -28.72
C ASP A 19 7.03 4.50 -27.75
N PHE A 20 6.29 4.60 -26.64
CA PHE A 20 6.26 3.57 -25.62
C PHE A 20 5.80 2.23 -26.16
N LYS A 21 6.65 1.22 -26.00
CA LYS A 21 6.36 -0.18 -26.37
C LYS A 21 6.63 -1.08 -25.18
N ALA A 22 5.58 -1.58 -24.54
CA ALA A 22 5.70 -2.48 -23.39
C ALA A 22 6.55 -3.73 -23.68
N ALA A 23 6.59 -4.19 -24.94
CA ALA A 23 7.33 -5.38 -25.35
C ALA A 23 8.86 -5.16 -25.51
N GLU A 24 9.33 -3.92 -25.52
CA GLU A 24 10.75 -3.57 -25.64
C GLU A 24 11.53 -3.95 -24.36
N THR A 25 12.74 -4.48 -24.51
CA THR A 25 13.53 -5.05 -23.41
C THR A 25 13.72 -4.07 -22.24
N ALA A 26 14.10 -2.82 -22.52
CA ALA A 26 14.31 -1.80 -21.49
C ALA A 26 13.02 -1.50 -20.71
N ASN A 27 11.88 -1.42 -21.41
CA ASN A 27 10.59 -1.19 -20.77
C ASN A 27 10.16 -2.41 -19.95
N LYS A 28 10.36 -3.63 -20.46
CA LYS A 28 10.09 -4.87 -19.70
C LYS A 28 10.83 -4.91 -18.37
N GLU A 29 12.12 -4.58 -18.35
CA GLU A 29 12.90 -4.56 -17.11
C GLU A 29 12.36 -3.54 -16.09
N LEU A 30 11.97 -2.36 -16.56
CA LEU A 30 11.34 -1.34 -15.72
C LEU A 30 10.03 -1.86 -15.11
N PHE A 31 9.17 -2.49 -15.93
CA PHE A 31 7.92 -3.08 -15.47
C PHE A 31 8.14 -4.21 -14.47
N ILE A 32 9.08 -5.13 -14.73
CA ILE A 32 9.34 -6.25 -13.83
C ILE A 32 9.81 -5.76 -12.47
N LYS A 33 10.73 -4.78 -12.43
CA LYS A 33 11.18 -4.17 -11.18
C LYS A 33 10.01 -3.55 -10.42
N PHE A 34 9.15 -2.80 -11.12
CA PHE A 34 7.99 -2.17 -10.49
C PHE A 34 6.97 -3.20 -10.00
N MET A 35 6.67 -4.23 -10.77
CA MET A 35 5.77 -5.31 -10.39
C MET A 35 6.28 -6.08 -9.18
N PHE A 36 7.59 -6.30 -9.06
CA PHE A 36 8.19 -6.92 -7.89
C PHE A 36 8.00 -6.05 -6.64
N HIS A 37 8.20 -4.73 -6.75
CA HIS A 37 7.87 -3.79 -5.68
C HIS A 37 6.37 -3.80 -5.33
N LEU A 38 5.47 -3.91 -6.32
CA LEU A 38 4.03 -4.01 -6.04
C LEU A 38 3.60 -5.31 -5.40
N ALA A 39 4.32 -6.41 -5.66
CA ALA A 39 4.06 -7.69 -5.00
C ALA A 39 4.30 -7.56 -3.48
N ASP A 40 5.34 -6.84 -3.07
CA ASP A 40 5.68 -6.57 -1.67
C ASP A 40 4.57 -5.80 -0.94
N ILE A 41 3.95 -4.82 -1.62
CA ILE A 41 2.85 -4.01 -1.06
C ILE A 41 1.46 -4.49 -1.51
N SER A 42 1.33 -5.74 -1.97
CA SER A 42 0.09 -6.23 -2.58
C SER A 42 -1.03 -6.55 -1.60
N ASN A 43 -0.82 -6.44 -0.28
CA ASN A 43 -1.79 -6.83 0.74
C ASN A 43 -3.20 -6.25 0.50
N PRO A 44 -3.37 -4.96 0.15
CA PRO A 44 -4.71 -4.40 -0.05
C PRO A 44 -5.46 -4.94 -1.28
N THR A 45 -4.79 -5.71 -2.15
CA THR A 45 -5.44 -6.39 -3.30
C THR A 45 -5.95 -7.79 -2.98
N LYS A 46 -5.63 -8.33 -1.79
CA LYS A 46 -6.02 -9.70 -1.40
C LYS A 46 -7.48 -9.74 -0.95
N PRO A 47 -8.12 -10.93 -0.88
CA PRO A 47 -9.40 -11.09 -0.22
C PRO A 47 -9.38 -10.49 1.20
N TRP A 48 -10.51 -9.92 1.61
CA TRP A 48 -10.62 -9.13 2.85
C TRP A 48 -10.01 -9.81 4.08
N ASP A 49 -10.34 -11.09 4.31
CA ASP A 49 -9.86 -11.82 5.48
C ASP A 49 -8.32 -11.91 5.54
N LEU A 50 -7.68 -12.08 4.38
CA LEU A 50 -6.22 -12.08 4.28
C LEU A 50 -5.66 -10.67 4.43
N CYS A 51 -6.27 -9.68 3.77
CA CYS A 51 -5.87 -8.29 3.86
C CYS A 51 -5.83 -7.83 5.33
N ARG A 52 -6.92 -8.09 6.06
CA ARG A 52 -7.06 -7.76 7.48
C ARG A 52 -6.05 -8.51 8.34
N LEU A 53 -5.94 -9.84 8.19
CA LEU A 53 -5.02 -10.65 8.98
C LEU A 53 -3.58 -10.12 8.89
N TRP A 54 -3.08 -9.88 7.68
CA TRP A 54 -1.72 -9.38 7.47
C TRP A 54 -1.54 -7.95 7.96
N THR A 55 -2.55 -7.11 7.84
CA THR A 55 -2.53 -5.77 8.44
C THR A 55 -2.45 -5.83 9.96
N ASP A 56 -3.24 -6.69 10.61
CA ASP A 56 -3.21 -6.82 12.08
C ASP A 56 -1.83 -7.31 12.54
N LEU A 57 -1.23 -8.28 11.85
CA LEU A 57 0.14 -8.75 12.12
C LEU A 57 1.19 -7.64 11.93
N LEU A 58 1.07 -6.83 10.87
CA LEU A 58 1.96 -5.68 10.63
C LEU A 58 1.89 -4.68 11.79
N PHE A 59 0.70 -4.38 12.30
CA PHE A 59 0.55 -3.45 13.41
C PHE A 59 1.02 -4.02 14.75
N VAL A 60 0.99 -5.34 14.94
CA VAL A 60 1.67 -5.97 16.09
C VAL A 60 3.17 -5.62 16.08
N GLU A 61 3.82 -5.71 14.92
CA GLU A 61 5.25 -5.36 14.78
C GLU A 61 5.48 -3.86 14.97
N PHE A 62 4.69 -3.00 14.34
CA PHE A 62 4.82 -1.54 14.46
C PHE A 62 4.66 -1.09 15.91
N PHE A 63 3.66 -1.61 16.63
CA PHE A 63 3.45 -1.24 18.02
C PHE A 63 4.51 -1.81 18.95
N ALA A 64 5.03 -3.01 18.68
CA ALA A 64 6.17 -3.55 19.43
C ALA A 64 7.41 -2.67 19.26
N GLN A 65 7.71 -2.20 18.05
CA GLN A 65 8.79 -1.26 17.83
C GLN A 65 8.52 0.09 18.50
N GLY A 66 7.30 0.64 18.41
CA GLY A 66 6.96 1.90 19.07
C GLY A 66 7.07 1.85 20.60
N ASP A 67 6.76 0.71 21.22
CA ASP A 67 6.98 0.51 22.65
C ASP A 67 8.47 0.49 23.01
N LEU A 68 9.32 -0.11 22.17
CA LEU A 68 10.77 -0.06 22.33
C LEU A 68 11.32 1.36 22.15
N GLU A 69 10.83 2.10 21.16
CA GLU A 69 11.20 3.51 20.94
C GLU A 69 10.85 4.35 22.17
N LYS A 70 9.66 4.16 22.78
CA LYS A 70 9.28 4.83 24.03
C LYS A 70 10.19 4.46 25.20
N LEU A 71 10.50 3.17 25.35
CA LEU A 71 11.36 2.67 26.43
C LEU A 71 12.76 3.30 26.38
N HIS A 72 13.27 3.54 25.18
CA HIS A 72 14.57 4.15 24.94
C HIS A 72 14.53 5.68 24.82
N GLU A 73 13.39 6.31 25.16
CA GLU A 73 13.18 7.77 25.07
C GLU A 73 13.43 8.34 23.66
N PHE A 74 13.23 7.52 22.62
CA PHE A 74 13.26 7.95 21.24
C PHE A 74 11.93 8.55 20.81
N GLN A 75 11.98 9.39 19.79
CA GLN A 75 10.77 9.82 19.10
C GLN A 75 10.12 8.58 18.47
N VAL A 76 8.85 8.34 18.83
CA VAL A 76 8.07 7.22 18.29
C VAL A 76 7.81 7.45 16.81
N SER A 77 8.07 6.42 16.01
CA SER A 77 7.83 6.41 14.58
C SER A 77 6.35 6.62 14.27
N GLN A 78 6.07 7.27 13.14
CA GLN A 78 4.71 7.52 12.71
C GLN A 78 3.94 6.20 12.55
N PHE A 79 2.73 6.13 13.11
CA PHE A 79 1.85 4.95 13.17
C PHE A 79 2.28 3.83 14.13
N PHE A 80 3.36 4.01 14.89
CA PHE A 80 3.89 2.96 15.76
C PHE A 80 3.38 3.10 17.20
N ASP A 81 2.58 4.13 17.48
CA ASP A 81 1.93 4.29 18.77
C ASP A 81 0.50 3.73 18.76
N ARG A 82 0.28 2.61 19.44
CA ARG A 82 -1.03 1.97 19.62
C ARG A 82 -2.09 2.86 20.27
N LYS A 83 -1.70 3.94 20.96
CA LYS A 83 -2.64 4.88 21.61
C LYS A 83 -3.14 5.99 20.69
N THR A 84 -2.48 6.23 19.56
CA THR A 84 -2.81 7.35 18.67
C THR A 84 -3.03 6.92 17.23
N THR A 85 -2.77 5.65 16.92
CA THR A 85 -2.85 5.13 15.56
C THR A 85 -4.17 4.43 15.31
N ASN A 86 -5.02 5.07 14.51
CA ASN A 86 -6.18 4.41 13.93
C ASN A 86 -5.74 3.57 12.71
N ILE A 87 -5.80 2.25 12.85
CA ILE A 87 -5.40 1.28 11.82
C ILE A 87 -6.23 1.46 10.55
N ALA A 88 -7.55 1.54 10.66
CA ALA A 88 -8.45 1.72 9.53
C ALA A 88 -8.12 2.99 8.73
N LYS A 89 -7.95 4.12 9.42
CA LYS A 89 -7.53 5.38 8.79
C LYS A 89 -6.18 5.27 8.07
N SER A 90 -5.22 4.59 8.69
CA SER A 90 -3.90 4.36 8.10
C SER A 90 -4.00 3.53 6.81
N GLN A 91 -4.79 2.45 6.82
CA GLN A 91 -4.98 1.59 5.65
C GLN A 91 -5.73 2.29 4.52
N ILE A 92 -6.76 3.09 4.82
CA ILE A 92 -7.46 3.90 3.83
C ILE A 92 -6.49 4.84 3.12
N GLY A 93 -5.66 5.56 3.89
CA GLY A 93 -4.63 6.44 3.33
C GLY A 93 -3.60 5.67 2.51
N PHE A 94 -3.15 4.50 2.97
CA PHE A 94 -2.20 3.67 2.23
C PHE A 94 -2.78 3.21 0.88
N ILE A 95 -4.05 2.79 0.85
CA ILE A 95 -4.73 2.41 -0.39
C ILE A 95 -4.82 3.61 -1.34
N ASP A 96 -5.31 4.75 -0.87
CA ASP A 96 -5.59 5.91 -1.72
C ASP A 96 -4.33 6.56 -2.28
N PHE A 97 -3.27 6.65 -1.48
CA PHE A 97 -2.09 7.45 -1.85
C PHE A 97 -0.89 6.62 -2.34
N ILE A 98 -0.83 5.32 -2.01
CA ILE A 98 0.30 4.45 -2.39
C ILE A 98 -0.16 3.39 -3.38
N VAL A 99 -1.10 2.54 -2.97
CA VAL A 99 -1.37 1.30 -3.70
C VAL A 99 -2.21 1.55 -4.94
N LYS A 100 -3.34 2.23 -4.82
CA LYS A 100 -4.26 2.49 -5.95
C LYS A 100 -3.61 3.27 -7.10
N PRO A 101 -2.86 4.37 -6.87
CA PRO A 101 -2.18 5.07 -7.96
C PRO A 101 -1.19 4.18 -8.72
N ALA A 102 -0.49 3.31 -8.01
CA ALA A 102 0.49 2.41 -8.59
C ALA A 102 -0.14 1.27 -9.42
N TYR A 103 -1.15 0.60 -8.87
CA TYR A 103 -1.90 -0.43 -9.61
C TYR A 103 -2.64 0.15 -10.82
N THR A 104 -3.08 1.42 -10.75
CA THR A 104 -3.71 2.11 -11.88
C THR A 104 -2.77 2.26 -13.09
N GLN A 105 -1.45 2.40 -12.88
CA GLN A 105 -0.51 2.39 -14.01
C GLN A 105 -0.33 0.99 -14.59
N VAL A 106 -0.25 -0.03 -13.72
CA VAL A 106 -0.06 -1.42 -14.15
C VAL A 106 -1.22 -1.92 -15.00
N VAL A 107 -2.46 -1.63 -14.62
CA VAL A 107 -3.65 -2.08 -15.38
C VAL A 107 -3.75 -1.47 -16.77
N LYS A 108 -3.10 -0.33 -17.04
CA LYS A 108 -3.02 0.22 -18.40
C LYS A 108 -2.18 -0.65 -19.34
N VAL A 109 -1.23 -1.41 -18.80
CA VAL A 109 -0.38 -2.34 -19.56
C VAL A 109 -0.89 -3.76 -19.49
N PHE A 110 -1.48 -4.16 -18.36
CA PHE A 110 -2.08 -5.48 -18.12
C PHE A 110 -3.56 -5.33 -17.73
N PRO A 111 -4.47 -5.07 -18.68
CA PRO A 111 -5.89 -4.84 -18.40
C PRO A 111 -6.57 -6.01 -17.69
N GLU A 112 -6.06 -7.23 -17.82
CA GLU A 112 -6.51 -8.42 -17.10
C GLU A 112 -6.44 -8.27 -15.56
N LEU A 113 -5.59 -7.37 -15.06
CA LEU A 113 -5.44 -7.09 -13.64
C LEU A 113 -6.45 -6.06 -13.11
N GLN A 114 -7.39 -5.57 -13.94
CA GLN A 114 -8.40 -4.58 -13.54
C GLN A 114 -9.21 -5.00 -12.30
N HIS A 115 -9.43 -6.30 -12.12
CA HIS A 115 -10.13 -6.85 -10.96
C HIS A 115 -9.44 -6.50 -9.63
N LEU A 116 -8.12 -6.30 -9.61
CA LEU A 116 -7.38 -5.92 -8.41
C LEU A 116 -7.72 -4.49 -7.95
N ILE A 117 -8.08 -3.59 -8.87
CA ILE A 117 -8.61 -2.26 -8.50
C ILE A 117 -9.95 -2.42 -7.78
N GLY A 118 -10.80 -3.33 -8.24
CA GLY A 118 -12.05 -3.66 -7.55
C GLY A 118 -11.81 -4.18 -6.13
N SER A 119 -10.81 -5.04 -5.95
CA SER A 119 -10.40 -5.51 -4.61
C SER A 119 -9.91 -4.38 -3.71
N LEU A 120 -9.17 -3.40 -4.24
CA LEU A 120 -8.73 -2.23 -3.48
C LEU A 120 -9.90 -1.39 -2.99
N GLU A 121 -10.88 -1.10 -3.86
CA GLU A 121 -12.07 -0.34 -3.44
C GLU A 121 -12.87 -1.11 -2.39
N HIS A 122 -13.09 -2.42 -2.60
CA HIS A 122 -13.82 -3.24 -1.64
C HIS A 122 -13.13 -3.25 -0.27
N ASN A 123 -11.82 -3.49 -0.22
CA ASN A 123 -11.09 -3.49 1.05
C ASN A 123 -11.07 -2.10 1.70
N LYS A 124 -11.02 -1.02 0.92
CA LYS A 124 -11.17 0.34 1.44
C LYS A 124 -12.54 0.56 2.08
N GLU A 125 -13.61 0.08 1.46
CA GLU A 125 -14.96 0.14 2.05
C GLU A 125 -15.03 -0.62 3.37
N GLN A 126 -14.45 -1.83 3.43
CA GLN A 126 -14.37 -2.61 4.67
C GLN A 126 -13.61 -1.85 5.77
N TRP A 127 -12.44 -1.28 5.45
CA TRP A 127 -11.70 -0.45 6.40
C TRP A 127 -12.49 0.79 6.82
N THR A 128 -13.24 1.40 5.91
CA THR A 128 -14.11 2.54 6.22
C THR A 128 -15.20 2.14 7.21
N SER A 129 -15.80 0.96 7.06
CA SER A 129 -16.80 0.46 8.03
C SER A 129 -16.24 0.17 9.41
N LEU A 130 -14.93 -0.10 9.52
CA LEU A 130 -14.24 -0.34 10.80
C LEU A 130 -13.62 0.93 11.39
N PHE A 131 -13.83 2.09 10.79
CA PHE A 131 -13.17 3.33 11.21
C PHE A 131 -13.42 3.64 12.70
N ASP A 132 -14.67 3.55 13.13
CA ASP A 132 -15.08 3.83 14.52
C ASP A 132 -14.64 2.72 15.49
N ASP A 133 -14.60 1.46 15.06
CA ASP A 133 -14.15 0.34 15.88
C ASP A 133 -12.70 0.52 16.34
N TYR A 134 -11.84 1.05 15.45
CA TYR A 134 -10.46 1.39 15.78
C TYR A 134 -10.31 2.75 16.48
N GLU A 135 -11.30 3.65 16.41
CA GLU A 135 -11.30 4.86 17.25
C GLU A 135 -11.50 4.50 18.74
N VAL A 136 -12.42 3.57 19.02
CA VAL A 136 -12.75 3.16 20.40
C VAL A 136 -11.62 2.37 21.06
N GLN A 137 -10.84 1.61 20.29
CA GLN A 137 -9.70 0.83 20.81
C GLN A 137 -8.48 1.69 21.22
N MET A 138 -8.43 2.96 20.84
CA MET A 138 -7.35 3.88 21.21
C MET A 138 -7.53 4.56 22.58
N GLN A 139 -8.70 4.40 23.23
CA GLN A 139 -9.01 4.92 24.56
C GLN A 139 -8.56 3.97 25.67
#